data_AF-A0A150KBP3-F1
#
_entry.id   AF-A0A150KBP3-F1
#
_cell.length_a   1.000
_cell.length_b   1.000
_cell.length_c   1.000
_cell.angle_alpha   90.00
_cell.angle_beta   90.00
_cell.angle_gamma   90.00
#
_symmetry.space_group_name_H-M   'P 1'
#
loop_
_entity.id
_entity.type
_entity.pdbx_description
1 polymer ?
#
loop_
_entity_poly.entity_id
_entity_poly.type
_entity_poly.pdbx_seq_one_letter_code
_entity_poly.pdbx_strand_id
1 'polypeptide(L)'
;MKGGCPSGATALPGLKQALTAPAAGLNGKRELSSPSPARVWRQRYLNAERASYDHFKKEVQHMDSQQQQQKIQNPKTQFPETPEMNDRDLANDLLSMEKYMTASYHTAMNEASHEKLYRDLLAIFTETQNEQRKLYETMFQKGWYSMEAAEQQKLQQSYQQHQGYASQFPYGGKVQ
;
A
#
# COMPACT_ATOMS: atom_id res chain seq x y z
N MET A 1 33.38 -18.02 -38.20
CA MET A 1 32.94 -16.68 -38.64
C MET A 1 31.46 -16.53 -38.32
N LYS A 2 31.11 -15.42 -37.64
CA LYS A 2 29.81 -14.71 -37.49
C LYS A 2 28.52 -15.49 -37.82
N GLY A 3 27.44 -15.53 -37.03
CA GLY A 3 26.92 -14.64 -35.99
C GLY A 3 25.37 -14.58 -36.16
N GLY A 4 24.60 -14.42 -35.08
CA GLY A 4 23.16 -14.10 -35.17
C GLY A 4 22.31 -14.66 -34.02
N CYS A 5 21.93 -13.78 -33.08
CA CYS A 5 20.98 -14.04 -31.99
C CYS A 5 19.54 -14.27 -32.48
N PRO A 6 18.72 -15.02 -31.73
CA PRO A 6 17.28 -14.74 -31.63
C PRO A 6 16.90 -14.28 -30.21
N SER A 7 16.18 -13.16 -30.19
CA SER A 7 15.53 -12.55 -29.02
C SER A 7 14.42 -13.46 -28.50
N GLY A 8 14.48 -13.85 -27.23
CA GLY A 8 13.45 -14.61 -26.54
C GLY A 8 13.08 -13.92 -25.22
N ALA A 9 12.06 -13.06 -25.25
CA ALA A 9 11.40 -12.54 -24.06
C ALA A 9 9.94 -13.01 -24.08
N THR A 10 9.67 -14.12 -23.41
CA THR A 10 8.33 -14.66 -23.18
C THR A 10 7.66 -13.82 -22.09
N ALA A 11 6.75 -12.93 -22.47
CA ALA A 11 5.91 -12.19 -21.53
C ALA A 11 4.75 -13.07 -21.01
N LEU A 12 4.50 -12.96 -19.72
CA LEU A 12 3.48 -13.68 -18.94
C LEU A 12 2.04 -13.48 -19.49
N PRO A 13 1.21 -14.53 -19.57
CA PRO A 13 -0.13 -14.47 -20.14
C PRO A 13 -1.15 -14.00 -19.09
N GLY A 14 -1.53 -12.71 -19.12
CA GLY A 14 -2.55 -12.17 -18.21
C GLY A 14 -3.41 -11.03 -18.74
N LEU A 15 -3.26 -10.61 -20.00
CA LEU A 15 -3.87 -9.37 -20.51
C LEU A 15 -4.64 -9.52 -21.83
N LYS A 16 -5.18 -10.70 -22.14
CA LYS A 16 -6.00 -10.91 -23.35
C LYS A 16 -7.23 -11.81 -23.15
N GLN A 17 -8.04 -11.57 -22.11
CA GLN A 17 -9.40 -12.09 -22.07
C GLN A 17 -10.38 -11.01 -21.60
N ALA A 18 -10.60 -10.03 -22.48
CA ALA A 18 -11.71 -9.10 -22.39
C ALA A 18 -12.33 -8.90 -23.78
N LEU A 19 -12.60 -10.01 -24.49
CA LEU A 19 -13.32 -9.98 -25.77
C LEU A 19 -13.74 -11.40 -26.17
N THR A 20 -14.69 -11.99 -25.44
CA THR A 20 -15.58 -13.07 -25.93
C THR A 20 -16.72 -13.25 -24.93
N ALA A 21 -17.86 -12.62 -25.19
CA ALA A 21 -19.11 -12.94 -24.50
C ALA A 21 -19.83 -14.04 -25.33
N PRO A 22 -20.28 -15.15 -24.73
CA PRO A 22 -21.18 -16.06 -25.42
C PRO A 22 -22.58 -15.46 -25.47
N ALA A 23 -23.18 -15.45 -26.66
CA ALA A 23 -24.57 -15.09 -26.87
C ALA A 23 -25.46 -16.19 -26.27
N ALA A 24 -26.10 -15.90 -25.13
CA ALA A 24 -27.08 -16.77 -24.50
C ALA A 24 -28.46 -16.12 -24.49
N GLY A 25 -29.39 -16.73 -25.25
CA GLY A 25 -30.78 -16.92 -24.86
C GLY A 25 -31.68 -15.69 -24.76
N LEU A 26 -32.49 -15.48 -25.81
CA LEU A 26 -33.71 -14.69 -25.78
C LEU A 26 -34.71 -15.32 -24.79
N ASN A 27 -34.98 -14.67 -23.65
CA ASN A 27 -36.30 -14.74 -23.02
C ASN A 27 -36.57 -13.62 -21.99
N GLY A 28 -37.57 -12.78 -22.29
CA GLY A 28 -38.53 -12.26 -21.32
C GLY A 28 -38.10 -11.27 -20.21
N LYS A 29 -38.31 -9.97 -20.49
CA LYS A 29 -38.86 -8.93 -19.57
C LYS A 29 -38.10 -8.58 -18.27
N ARG A 30 -37.25 -7.55 -18.35
CA ARG A 30 -37.32 -6.25 -17.63
C ARG A 30 -36.02 -5.49 -17.88
N GLU A 31 -36.09 -4.34 -18.57
CA GLU A 31 -34.98 -3.40 -18.66
C GLU A 31 -34.62 -2.89 -17.25
N LEU A 32 -33.60 -3.50 -16.63
CA LEU A 32 -32.89 -2.86 -15.54
C LEU A 32 -31.98 -1.80 -16.16
N SER A 33 -32.30 -0.52 -15.92
CA SER A 33 -31.48 0.61 -16.33
C SER A 33 -30.02 0.38 -15.96
N SER A 34 -29.12 0.43 -16.93
CA SER A 34 -27.68 0.29 -16.69
C SER A 34 -27.23 1.31 -15.62
N PRO A 35 -26.51 0.87 -14.57
CA PRO A 35 -26.11 1.75 -13.49
C PRO A 35 -25.18 2.86 -14.01
N SER A 36 -25.49 4.11 -13.65
CA SER A 36 -24.65 5.28 -13.96
C SER A 36 -23.17 5.01 -13.60
N PRO A 37 -22.20 5.51 -14.40
CA PRO A 37 -20.77 5.35 -14.11
C PRO A 37 -20.38 5.69 -12.67
N ALA A 38 -21.05 6.67 -12.04
CA ALA A 38 -20.83 7.03 -10.64
C ALA A 38 -21.30 5.96 -9.64
N ARG A 39 -22.41 5.26 -9.94
CA ARG A 39 -22.89 4.11 -9.14
C ARG A 39 -21.96 2.91 -9.28
N VAL A 40 -21.44 2.67 -10.48
CA VAL A 40 -20.44 1.62 -10.72
C VAL A 40 -19.14 1.93 -9.98
N TRP A 41 -18.66 3.18 -10.04
CA TRP A 41 -17.46 3.61 -9.30
C TRP A 41 -17.62 3.47 -7.79
N ARG A 42 -18.75 3.91 -7.24
CA ARG A 42 -19.07 3.75 -5.81
C ARG A 42 -19.12 2.28 -5.41
N GLN A 43 -19.73 1.43 -6.23
CA GLN A 43 -19.80 -0.01 -5.95
C GLN A 43 -18.42 -0.67 -6.01
N ARG A 44 -17.56 -0.26 -6.96
CA ARG A 44 -16.19 -0.76 -7.06
C ARG A 44 -15.33 -0.32 -5.87
N TYR A 45 -15.51 0.90 -5.39
CA TYR A 45 -14.84 1.40 -4.18
C TYR A 45 -15.23 0.59 -2.93
N LEU A 46 -16.54 0.44 -2.69
CA LEU A 46 -17.04 -0.34 -1.55
C LEU A 46 -16.64 -1.82 -1.62
N ASN A 47 -16.62 -2.41 -2.82
CA ASN A 47 -16.17 -3.79 -3.00
C ASN A 47 -14.65 -3.94 -2.76
N ALA A 48 -13.85 -2.92 -3.13
CA ALA A 48 -12.41 -2.91 -2.85
C ALA A 48 -12.12 -2.77 -1.35
N GLU A 49 -12.88 -1.93 -0.63
CA GLU A 49 -12.81 -1.82 0.84
C GLU A 49 -13.21 -3.12 1.53
N ARG A 50 -14.28 -3.77 1.07
CA ARG A 50 -14.73 -5.06 1.61
C ARG A 50 -13.70 -6.17 1.36
N ALA A 51 -13.10 -6.20 0.17
CA ALA A 51 -12.04 -7.15 -0.15
C ALA A 51 -10.77 -6.92 0.69
N SER A 52 -10.42 -5.65 0.95
CA SER A 52 -9.33 -5.29 1.85
C SER A 52 -9.61 -5.75 3.29
N TYR A 53 -10.85 -5.58 3.76
CA TYR A 53 -11.27 -6.02 5.08
C TYR A 53 -11.30 -7.55 5.24
N ASP A 54 -11.78 -8.28 4.22
CA ASP A 54 -11.80 -9.74 4.22
C ASP A 54 -10.38 -10.32 4.14
N HIS A 55 -9.48 -9.68 3.38
CA HIS A 55 -8.05 -10.03 3.35
C HIS A 55 -7.41 -9.85 4.72
N PHE A 56 -7.60 -8.70 5.36
CA PHE A 56 -7.11 -8.43 6.72
C PHE A 56 -7.66 -9.44 7.73
N LYS A 57 -8.95 -9.76 7.68
CA LYS A 57 -9.55 -10.78 8.56
C LYS A 57 -8.93 -12.17 8.38
N LYS A 58 -8.64 -12.55 7.14
CA LYS A 58 -8.00 -13.83 6.83
C LYS A 58 -6.56 -13.88 7.35
N GLU A 59 -5.85 -12.76 7.25
CA GLU A 59 -4.49 -12.58 7.80
C GLU A 59 -4.49 -12.70 9.33
N VAL A 60 -5.48 -12.12 10.01
CA VAL A 60 -5.64 -12.24 11.48
C VAL A 60 -5.97 -13.67 11.92
N GLN A 61 -6.77 -14.43 11.16
CA GLN A 61 -7.13 -15.81 11.51
C GLN A 61 -5.98 -16.83 11.33
N HIS A 62 -4.99 -16.56 10.48
CA HIS A 62 -3.87 -17.47 10.24
C HIS A 62 -2.65 -17.23 11.14
N MET A 63 -2.68 -16.21 12.02
CA MET A 63 -1.51 -15.77 12.80
C MET A 63 -1.37 -16.43 14.18
N ASP A 64 -2.22 -17.38 14.54
CA ASP A 64 -2.27 -18.01 15.88
C ASP A 64 -1.19 -19.08 16.13
N SER A 65 -0.23 -19.27 15.22
CA SER A 65 0.75 -20.36 15.34
C SER A 65 2.16 -20.04 14.85
N GLN A 66 2.74 -18.89 15.22
CA GLN A 66 4.20 -18.68 15.26
C GLN A 66 4.58 -17.62 16.31
N GLN A 67 4.61 -18.01 17.59
CA GLN A 67 5.32 -17.23 18.62
C GLN A 67 6.82 -17.58 18.56
N GLN A 68 7.62 -16.77 17.87
CA GLN A 68 8.98 -16.37 18.27
C GLN A 68 9.64 -15.50 17.18
N GLN A 69 10.20 -14.37 17.61
CA GLN A 69 10.99 -13.37 16.87
C GLN A 69 10.18 -12.28 16.13
N GLN A 70 9.73 -11.27 16.88
CA GLN A 70 8.94 -10.12 16.41
C GLN A 70 9.70 -9.13 15.50
N LYS A 71 10.89 -9.45 14.99
CA LYS A 71 11.68 -8.55 14.16
C LYS A 71 11.70 -9.01 12.71
N ILE A 72 10.96 -8.31 11.86
CA ILE A 72 10.91 -8.54 10.42
C ILE A 72 12.11 -7.85 9.77
N GLN A 73 13.06 -8.64 9.27
CA GLN A 73 14.29 -8.17 8.64
C GLN A 73 14.85 -9.23 7.67
N ASN A 74 15.32 -8.80 6.49
CA ASN A 74 16.02 -9.71 5.57
C ASN A 74 17.48 -9.93 6.02
N PRO A 75 18.14 -11.01 5.56
CA PRO A 75 19.55 -11.25 5.86
C PRO A 75 20.41 -10.02 5.56
N LYS A 76 21.19 -9.59 6.57
CA LYS A 76 22.06 -8.42 6.44
C LYS A 76 23.17 -8.70 5.45
N THR A 77 23.32 -7.84 4.46
CA THR A 77 24.53 -7.83 3.63
C THR A 77 25.73 -7.46 4.52
N GLN A 78 26.81 -8.24 4.43
CA GLN A 78 28.07 -7.94 5.12
C GLN A 78 28.68 -6.67 4.52
N PHE A 79 29.11 -5.74 5.37
CA PHE A 79 29.91 -4.58 4.97
C PHE A 79 30.96 -4.30 6.07
N PRO A 80 32.13 -3.76 5.71
CA PRO A 80 33.14 -3.41 6.70
C PRO A 80 32.65 -2.23 7.54
N GLU A 81 32.65 -2.38 8.86
CA GLU A 81 32.40 -1.28 9.79
C GLU A 81 33.68 -0.45 9.92
N THR A 82 33.81 0.56 9.07
CA THR A 82 34.89 1.55 9.12
C THR A 82 34.39 2.85 9.73
N PRO A 83 35.29 3.72 10.23
CA PRO A 83 34.94 5.08 10.64
C PRO A 83 34.43 5.97 9.50
N GLU A 84 34.62 5.53 8.25
CA GLU A 84 34.16 6.21 7.06
C GLU A 84 32.68 5.92 6.84
N MET A 85 31.95 6.91 6.32
CA MET A 85 30.53 6.76 6.05
C MET A 85 30.30 5.70 4.97
N ASN A 86 29.60 4.62 5.33
CA ASN A 86 29.27 3.54 4.40
C ASN A 86 27.90 3.76 3.74
N ASP A 87 27.58 2.96 2.72
CA ASP A 87 26.30 3.04 1.98
C ASP A 87 25.07 2.91 2.88
N ARG A 88 25.16 2.16 3.98
CA ARG A 88 24.06 1.98 4.92
C ARG A 88 23.82 3.26 5.70
N ASP A 89 24.87 3.98 6.09
CA ASP A 89 24.77 5.26 6.78
C ASP A 89 24.28 6.37 5.85
N LEU A 90 24.78 6.41 4.60
CA LEU A 90 24.24 7.26 3.53
C LEU A 90 22.75 7.02 3.29
N ALA A 91 22.33 5.75 3.19
CA ALA A 91 20.93 5.40 2.98
C ALA A 91 20.03 5.81 4.15
N ASN A 92 20.53 5.75 5.40
CA ASN A 92 19.78 6.22 6.56
C ASN A 92 19.61 7.75 6.58
N ASP A 93 20.66 8.48 6.19
CA ASP A 93 20.61 9.94 6.09
C ASP A 93 19.60 10.37 5.01
N LEU A 94 19.71 9.79 3.82
CA LEU A 94 18.76 9.99 2.73
C LEU A 94 17.32 9.65 3.16
N LEU A 95 17.10 8.51 3.81
CA LEU A 95 15.76 8.11 4.27
C LEU A 95 15.17 9.12 5.27
N SER A 96 16.01 9.72 6.11
CA SER A 96 15.58 10.73 7.08
C SER A 96 15.22 12.05 6.38
N MET A 97 16.01 12.45 5.38
CA MET A 97 15.73 13.60 4.53
C MET A 97 14.41 13.44 3.76
N GLU A 98 14.19 12.29 3.12
CA GLU A 98 12.95 11.98 2.38
C GLU A 98 11.70 12.09 3.27
N LYS A 99 11.76 11.56 4.50
CA LYS A 99 10.67 11.67 5.49
C LYS A 99 10.38 13.11 5.86
N TYR A 100 11.43 13.92 6.01
CA TYR A 100 11.29 15.33 6.31
C TYR A 100 10.64 16.12 5.16
N MET A 101 11.06 15.85 3.92
CA MET A 101 10.51 16.48 2.72
C MET A 101 9.04 16.11 2.53
N THR A 102 8.69 14.83 2.61
CA THR A 102 7.30 14.36 2.47
C THR A 102 6.38 14.98 3.53
N ALA A 103 6.82 15.07 4.79
CA ALA A 103 6.06 15.76 5.85
C ALA A 103 5.88 17.26 5.56
N SER A 104 6.94 17.93 5.10
CA SER A 104 6.92 19.36 4.78
C SER A 104 5.98 19.67 3.61
N TYR A 105 6.03 18.89 2.54
CA TYR A 105 5.13 19.04 1.39
C TYR A 105 3.68 18.74 1.77
N HIS A 106 3.44 17.75 2.63
CA HIS A 106 2.09 17.47 3.12
C HIS A 106 1.49 18.68 3.84
N THR A 107 2.25 19.32 4.74
CA THR A 107 1.81 20.57 5.40
C THR A 107 1.57 21.68 4.38
N ALA A 108 2.52 21.92 3.47
CA ALA A 108 2.40 22.97 2.46
C ALA A 108 1.19 22.78 1.53
N MET A 109 0.88 21.55 1.14
CA MET A 109 -0.30 21.23 0.33
C MET A 109 -1.60 21.52 1.08
N ASN A 110 -1.68 21.19 2.37
CA ASN A 110 -2.87 21.44 3.17
C ASN A 110 -3.16 22.94 3.35
N GLU A 111 -2.12 23.77 3.29
CA GLU A 111 -2.20 25.22 3.45
C GLU A 111 -2.23 25.98 2.10
N ALA A 112 -2.07 25.28 0.97
CA ALA A 112 -2.02 25.88 -0.35
C ALA A 112 -3.42 26.34 -0.81
N SER A 113 -3.63 27.65 -0.84
CA SER A 113 -4.89 28.26 -1.31
C SER A 113 -5.01 28.37 -2.84
N HIS A 114 -3.89 28.24 -3.57
CA HIS A 114 -3.85 28.38 -5.02
C HIS A 114 -3.74 27.01 -5.71
N GLU A 115 -4.75 26.66 -6.53
CA GLU A 115 -4.87 25.33 -7.15
C GLU A 115 -3.64 24.92 -7.97
N LYS A 116 -3.08 25.82 -8.78
CA LYS A 116 -1.87 25.48 -9.56
C LYS A 116 -0.68 25.11 -8.66
N LEU A 117 -0.46 25.87 -7.58
CA LEU A 117 0.64 25.61 -6.65
C LEU A 117 0.40 24.29 -5.92
N TYR A 118 -0.84 24.01 -5.51
CA TYR A 118 -1.21 22.73 -4.94
C TYR A 118 -0.88 21.57 -5.89
N ARG A 119 -1.20 21.68 -7.18
CA ARG A 119 -0.89 20.63 -8.18
C ARG A 119 0.61 20.43 -8.39
N ASP A 120 1.37 21.52 -8.43
CA ASP A 120 2.84 21.45 -8.56
C ASP A 120 3.45 20.76 -7.32
N LEU A 121 3.01 21.12 -6.10
CA LEU A 121 3.43 20.48 -4.85
C LEU A 121 3.03 19.01 -4.78
N LEU A 122 1.82 18.66 -5.23
CA LEU A 122 1.34 17.28 -5.25
C LEU A 122 2.19 16.39 -6.18
N ALA A 123 2.62 16.92 -7.32
CA ALA A 123 3.50 16.20 -8.23
C ALA A 123 4.85 15.91 -7.58
N ILE A 124 5.49 16.92 -6.98
CA ILE A 124 6.77 16.78 -6.27
C ILE A 124 6.63 15.80 -5.09
N PHE A 125 5.61 15.98 -4.25
CA PHE A 125 5.33 15.09 -3.13
C PHE A 125 5.21 13.62 -3.58
N THR A 126 4.48 13.38 -4.67
CA THR A 126 4.27 12.02 -5.19
C THR A 126 5.58 11.40 -5.66
N GLU A 127 6.43 12.17 -6.34
CA GLU A 127 7.76 11.73 -6.76
C GLU A 127 8.64 11.37 -5.55
N THR A 128 8.80 12.31 -4.60
CA THR A 128 9.55 12.13 -3.35
C THR A 128 9.06 10.92 -2.56
N GLN A 129 7.74 10.76 -2.41
CA GLN A 129 7.16 9.62 -1.68
C GLN A 129 7.47 8.27 -2.35
N ASN A 130 7.48 8.22 -3.68
CA ASN A 130 7.85 7.03 -4.43
C ASN A 130 9.35 6.71 -4.31
N GLU A 131 10.21 7.73 -4.28
CA GLU A 131 11.65 7.55 -4.06
C GLU A 131 11.96 7.06 -2.66
N GLN A 132 11.36 7.66 -1.63
CA GLN A 132 11.42 7.16 -0.25
C GLN A 132 11.01 5.68 -0.16
N ARG A 133 9.97 5.28 -0.90
CA ARG A 133 9.50 3.89 -0.93
C ARG A 133 10.54 2.96 -1.55
N LYS A 134 11.12 3.32 -2.69
CA LYS A 134 12.18 2.53 -3.34
C LYS A 134 13.42 2.42 -2.47
N LEU A 135 13.81 3.51 -1.80
CA LEU A 135 14.93 3.52 -0.87
C LEU A 135 14.68 2.58 0.30
N TYR A 136 13.50 2.67 0.92
CA TYR A 136 13.09 1.75 1.99
C TYR A 136 13.13 0.28 1.52
N GLU A 137 12.58 -0.04 0.35
CA GLU A 137 12.60 -1.40 -0.20
C GLU A 137 14.03 -1.90 -0.42
N THR A 138 14.91 -1.05 -0.93
CA THR A 138 16.33 -1.36 -1.13
C THR A 138 17.03 -1.64 0.19
N MET A 139 16.82 -0.78 1.20
CA MET A 139 17.37 -0.97 2.54
C MET A 139 16.81 -2.23 3.21
N PHE A 140 15.53 -2.52 3.03
CA PHE A 140 14.89 -3.72 3.55
C PHE A 140 15.45 -4.98 2.88
N GLN A 141 15.61 -5.00 1.54
CA GLN A 141 16.22 -6.09 0.78
C GLN A 141 17.64 -6.41 1.24
N LYS A 142 18.44 -5.37 1.53
CA LYS A 142 19.81 -5.50 2.03
C LYS A 142 19.90 -5.84 3.52
N GLY A 143 18.76 -5.92 4.21
CA GLY A 143 18.69 -6.15 5.66
C GLY A 143 19.16 -4.96 6.49
N TRP A 144 19.27 -3.76 5.92
CA TRP A 144 19.69 -2.56 6.65
C TRP A 144 18.57 -1.93 7.48
N TYR A 145 17.33 -2.25 7.14
CA TYR A 145 16.14 -1.80 7.86
C TYR A 145 15.42 -2.99 8.49
N SER A 146 14.89 -2.79 9.70
CA SER A 146 14.12 -3.81 10.42
C SER A 146 12.85 -3.21 10.98
N MET A 147 11.77 -3.97 10.94
CA MET A 147 10.49 -3.59 11.55
C MET A 147 10.19 -4.50 12.73
N GLU A 148 9.59 -3.95 13.77
CA GLU A 148 9.01 -4.76 14.85
C GLU A 148 7.54 -5.03 14.52
N ALA A 149 7.17 -6.31 14.49
CA ALA A 149 5.79 -6.71 14.43
C ALA A 149 5.09 -6.21 15.69
N ALA A 150 3.91 -5.59 15.53
CA ALA A 150 3.13 -5.14 16.68
C ALA A 150 2.76 -6.36 17.54
N GLU A 151 3.03 -6.28 18.83
CA GLU A 151 2.67 -7.33 19.77
C GLU A 151 1.15 -7.51 19.79
N GLN A 152 0.71 -8.74 19.51
CA GLN A 152 -0.71 -9.04 19.34
C GLN A 152 -1.56 -8.69 20.57
N GLN A 153 -0.98 -8.80 21.77
CA GLN A 153 -1.62 -8.37 23.02
C GLN A 153 -1.88 -6.86 23.04
N LYS A 154 -0.92 -6.03 22.63
CA LYS A 154 -1.09 -4.57 22.52
C LYS A 154 -2.15 -4.20 21.49
N LEU A 155 -2.23 -4.95 20.38
CA LEU A 155 -3.25 -4.76 19.37
C LEU A 155 -4.66 -5.04 19.93
N GLN A 156 -4.85 -6.17 20.63
CA GLN A 156 -6.13 -6.52 21.27
C GLN A 156 -6.52 -5.51 22.35
N GLN A 157 -5.56 -5.07 23.17
CA GLN A 157 -5.81 -4.07 24.20
C GLN A 157 -6.24 -2.72 23.62
N SER A 158 -5.52 -2.23 22.59
CA SER A 158 -5.89 -1.00 21.88
C SER A 158 -7.28 -1.13 21.25
N TYR A 159 -7.59 -2.27 20.61
CA TYR A 159 -8.92 -2.53 20.04
C TYR A 159 -10.04 -2.41 21.09
N GLN A 160 -9.88 -3.07 22.24
CA GLN A 160 -10.87 -3.01 23.33
C GLN A 160 -11.03 -1.59 23.88
N GLN A 161 -9.93 -0.85 24.06
CA GLN A 161 -9.96 0.53 24.51
C GLN A 161 -10.72 1.44 23.53
N HIS A 162 -10.43 1.34 22.23
CA HIS A 162 -11.08 2.16 21.21
C HIS A 162 -12.54 1.74 20.94
N GLN A 163 -12.89 0.47 21.12
CA GLN A 163 -14.30 0.04 21.14
C GLN A 163 -15.07 0.71 22.28
N GLY A 164 -14.46 0.84 23.47
CA GLY A 164 -15.06 1.54 24.60
C GLY A 164 -15.39 3.01 24.30
N TYR A 165 -14.54 3.70 23.52
CA TYR A 165 -14.78 5.09 23.09
C TYR A 165 -15.96 5.25 22.13
N ALA A 166 -16.44 4.18 21.49
CA ALA A 166 -17.65 4.26 20.67
C ALA A 166 -18.89 4.72 21.46
N SER A 167 -18.90 4.49 22.77
CA SER A 167 -19.94 4.98 23.69
C SER A 167 -19.95 6.50 23.87
N GLN A 168 -18.84 7.19 23.57
CA GLN A 168 -18.68 8.64 23.72
C GLN A 168 -19.07 9.42 22.45
N PHE A 169 -19.42 8.71 21.37
CA PHE A 169 -19.82 9.38 20.12
C PHE A 169 -21.18 10.06 20.29
N PRO A 170 -21.31 11.34 19.86
CA PRO A 170 -22.52 12.15 20.10
C PRO A 170 -23.77 11.62 19.39
N TYR A 171 -23.61 10.74 18.40
CA TYR A 171 -24.70 10.06 17.72
C TYR A 171 -24.59 8.56 18.01
N GLY A 172 -25.23 8.13 19.10
CA GLY A 172 -25.21 6.74 19.54
C GLY A 172 -25.76 5.77 18.48
N GLY A 173 -24.89 4.87 18.01
CA GLY A 173 -25.20 3.47 17.75
C GLY A 173 -26.44 3.08 16.92
N LYS A 174 -26.95 3.92 16.02
CA LYS A 174 -27.96 3.50 15.03
C LYS A 174 -27.56 3.96 13.63
N VAL A 175 -26.82 3.09 12.96
CA VAL A 175 -26.83 3.05 11.49
C VAL A 175 -28.25 2.60 11.11
N GLN A 176 -29.03 3.50 10.49
CA GLN A 176 -30.31 3.16 9.85
C GLN A 176 -30.06 2.57 8.47
#